data_AF-A0AAW8J7Y3-F1
#
_entry.id   AF-A0AAW8J7Y3-F1
#
_cell.length_a   1.000
_cell.length_b   1.000
_cell.length_c   1.000
_cell.angle_alpha   90.00
_cell.angle_beta   90.00
_cell.angle_gamma   90.00
#
_symmetry.space_group_name_H-M   'P 1'
#
loop_
_entity.id
_entity.type
_entity.pdbx_description
1 polymer ?
#
loop_
_entity_poly.entity_id
_entity_poly.type
_entity_poly.pdbx_seq_one_letter_code
_entity_poly.pdbx_strand_id
1 'polypeptide(L)'
;MFKLNIMSVLCVCVALSACQTTTVSKDVQYTGQDARIRLYGQNQKPTIMTYEQAGKKIKINVGGGLGDAFSSMVGSVKNSHIGIAQTQTSLHFQDQNGLLSKAFYQEFVIPAATAVSVRNGFIGLTNISASPQQTTVQYQGSCRGAEMTFFPKAGKDYEVVANRKGAACGVSIFEVDRSGNTQEISLK
;
A
#
# COMPACT_ATOMS: atom_id res chain seq x y z
N MET A 1 31.24 13.65 69.01
CA MET A 1 31.92 13.12 67.80
C MET A 1 30.93 12.26 67.02
N PHE A 2 30.32 12.80 65.97
CA PHE A 2 29.43 12.05 65.07
C PHE A 2 30.19 11.73 63.79
N LYS A 3 30.28 10.44 63.43
CA LYS A 3 30.88 9.99 62.17
C LYS A 3 29.88 10.19 61.03
N LEU A 4 30.32 10.93 60.02
CA LEU A 4 29.65 11.18 58.75
C LEU A 4 30.02 10.05 57.77
N ASN A 5 29.06 9.28 57.29
CA ASN A 5 29.27 8.32 56.20
C ASN A 5 28.67 8.88 54.92
N ILE A 6 29.54 9.39 54.05
CA ILE A 6 29.23 9.82 52.69
C ILE A 6 29.20 8.55 51.83
N MET A 7 28.01 8.10 51.43
CA MET A 7 27.86 7.06 50.41
C MET A 7 27.38 7.73 49.13
N SER A 8 28.34 8.07 48.26
CA SER A 8 28.11 8.61 46.93
C SER A 8 27.41 7.58 46.05
N VAL A 9 26.16 7.83 45.69
CA VAL A 9 25.43 7.06 44.67
C VAL A 9 25.73 7.67 43.31
N LEU A 10 26.57 6.99 42.54
CA LEU A 10 26.88 7.30 41.14
C LEU A 10 25.67 6.91 40.28
N CYS A 11 24.85 7.89 39.88
CA CYS A 11 23.72 7.68 38.99
C CYS A 11 24.25 7.57 37.54
N VAL A 12 24.36 6.34 37.04
CA VAL A 12 24.72 6.05 35.65
C VAL A 12 23.50 6.34 34.77
N CYS A 13 23.53 7.46 34.05
CA CYS A 13 22.53 7.78 33.03
C CYS A 13 22.65 6.78 31.86
N VAL A 14 21.78 5.78 31.84
CA VAL A 14 21.59 4.90 30.69
C VAL A 14 20.92 5.72 29.59
N ALA A 15 21.70 6.17 28.60
CA ALA A 15 21.17 6.77 27.39
C ALA A 15 20.50 5.66 26.56
N LEU A 16 19.19 5.48 26.71
CA LEU A 16 18.39 4.69 25.78
C LEU A 16 18.38 5.41 24.43
N SER A 17 19.25 4.99 23.50
CA SER A 17 19.06 5.30 22.09
C SER A 17 17.80 4.58 21.62
N ALA A 18 16.67 5.30 21.60
CA ALA A 18 15.44 4.80 20.99
C ALA A 18 15.69 4.64 19.49
N CYS A 19 16.02 3.41 19.07
CA CYS A 19 16.00 3.02 17.67
C CYS A 19 14.52 3.06 17.24
N GLN A 20 14.10 4.17 16.63
CA GLN A 20 12.76 4.25 16.04
C GLN A 20 12.76 3.36 14.80
N THR A 21 12.41 2.10 14.99
CA THR A 21 11.99 1.22 13.91
C THR A 21 10.72 1.84 13.31
N THR A 22 10.86 2.47 12.13
CA THR A 22 9.71 2.98 11.36
C THR A 22 8.99 1.78 10.75
N THR A 23 8.29 1.01 11.56
CA THR A 23 7.23 0.14 11.08
C THR A 23 6.09 1.06 10.63
N VAL A 24 5.65 0.91 9.38
CA VAL A 24 4.40 1.50 8.92
C VAL A 24 3.31 0.88 9.78
N SER A 25 2.92 1.59 10.84
CA SER A 25 2.10 1.01 11.90
C SER A 25 0.70 0.76 11.35
N LYS A 26 0.28 -0.50 11.42
CA LYS A 26 -1.10 -0.92 11.14
C LYS A 26 -2.07 -0.52 12.25
N ASP A 27 -1.51 -0.01 13.36
CA ASP A 27 -2.19 0.33 14.61
C ASP A 27 -2.01 1.82 14.97
N VAL A 28 -1.74 2.68 13.98
CA VAL A 28 -1.88 4.13 14.22
C VAL A 28 -3.35 4.37 14.53
N GLN A 29 -3.66 4.66 15.80
CA GLN A 29 -4.93 5.25 16.19
C GLN A 29 -5.18 6.45 15.28
N TYR A 30 -6.10 6.29 14.34
CA TYR A 30 -6.39 7.30 13.35
C TYR A 30 -7.04 8.50 14.06
N THR A 31 -6.29 9.59 14.20
CA THR A 31 -6.73 10.79 14.92
C THR A 31 -7.44 11.80 14.02
N GLY A 32 -7.56 11.53 12.71
CA GLY A 32 -8.13 12.44 11.72
C GLY A 32 -7.17 13.52 11.20
N GLN A 33 -5.94 13.60 11.72
CA GLN A 33 -4.91 14.53 11.23
C GLN A 33 -4.26 14.05 9.93
N ASP A 34 -4.30 12.74 9.69
CA ASP A 34 -3.83 12.09 8.48
C ASP A 34 -4.99 11.76 7.52
N ALA A 35 -4.63 11.26 6.34
CA ALA A 35 -5.57 10.64 5.40
C ALA A 35 -5.45 9.11 5.45
N ARG A 36 -6.43 8.42 4.86
CA ARG A 36 -6.37 6.97 4.65
C ARG A 36 -6.48 6.64 3.18
N ILE A 37 -5.83 5.57 2.75
CA ILE A 37 -5.86 5.12 1.35
C ILE A 37 -6.01 3.62 1.24
N ARG A 38 -6.91 3.16 0.36
CA ARG A 38 -7.07 1.75 -0.03
C ARG A 38 -6.34 1.50 -1.35
N LEU A 39 -5.41 0.55 -1.34
CA LEU A 39 -4.71 0.07 -2.52
C LEU A 39 -5.15 -1.35 -2.85
N TYR A 40 -5.42 -1.59 -4.12
CA TYR A 40 -5.78 -2.90 -4.64
C TYR A 40 -4.58 -3.58 -5.27
N GLY A 41 -4.45 -4.89 -5.06
CA GLY A 41 -3.38 -5.68 -5.65
C GLY A 41 -3.83 -7.08 -6.01
N GLN A 42 -3.12 -7.63 -6.97
CA GLN A 42 -3.27 -9.01 -7.41
C GLN A 42 -1.89 -9.51 -7.86
N ASN A 43 -1.70 -10.84 -7.91
CA ASN A 43 -0.48 -11.41 -8.49
C ASN A 43 -0.27 -10.83 -9.90
N GLN A 44 0.97 -10.42 -10.21
CA GLN A 44 1.37 -9.76 -11.46
C GLN A 44 0.68 -8.43 -11.78
N LYS A 45 -0.19 -7.92 -10.93
CA LYS A 45 -0.83 -6.61 -11.09
C LYS A 45 -0.57 -5.74 -9.86
N PRO A 46 0.69 -5.27 -9.67
CA PRO A 46 1.02 -4.48 -8.50
C PRO A 46 0.44 -3.07 -8.60
N THR A 47 0.01 -2.55 -7.46
CA THR A 47 -0.15 -1.11 -7.22
C THR A 47 0.96 -0.66 -6.26
N ILE A 48 1.72 0.35 -6.66
CA ILE A 48 2.86 0.87 -5.91
C ILE A 48 2.52 2.29 -5.46
N MET A 49 2.66 2.54 -4.18
CA MET A 49 2.55 3.87 -3.58
C MET A 49 3.90 4.31 -3.02
N THR A 50 4.18 5.61 -3.08
CA THR A 50 5.40 6.20 -2.56
C THR A 50 5.11 7.58 -1.98
N TYR A 51 5.66 7.87 -0.81
CA TYR A 51 5.53 9.17 -0.15
C TYR A 51 6.75 9.44 0.73
N GLU A 52 6.90 10.66 1.22
CA GLU A 52 7.95 11.02 2.17
C GLU A 52 7.38 11.17 3.57
N GLN A 53 8.12 10.66 4.56
CA GLN A 53 7.79 10.82 5.98
C GLN A 53 9.08 10.99 6.77
N ALA A 54 9.17 12.06 7.55
CA ALA A 54 10.36 12.39 8.35
C ALA A 54 11.68 12.35 7.54
N GLY A 55 11.66 12.86 6.31
CA GLY A 55 12.82 12.89 5.40
C GLY A 55 13.20 11.53 4.79
N LYS A 56 12.39 10.49 4.97
CA LYS A 56 12.59 9.17 4.38
C LYS A 56 11.52 8.87 3.33
N LYS A 57 11.96 8.31 2.20
CA LYS A 57 11.07 7.83 1.14
C LYS A 57 10.50 6.46 1.51
N ILE A 58 9.20 6.39 1.70
CA ILE A 58 8.46 5.16 1.99
C ILE A 58 7.89 4.63 0.68
N LYS A 59 8.10 3.34 0.38
CA LYS A 59 7.55 2.65 -0.78
C LYS A 59 6.73 1.45 -0.35
N ILE A 60 5.46 1.44 -0.74
CA ILE A 60 4.52 0.36 -0.48
C ILE A 60 4.16 -0.31 -1.80
N ASN A 61 4.20 -1.64 -1.83
CA ASN A 61 3.82 -2.46 -2.99
C ASN A 61 2.69 -3.41 -2.59
N VAL A 62 1.57 -3.34 -3.30
CA VAL A 62 0.39 -4.19 -3.09
C VAL A 62 0.18 -5.02 -4.35
N GLY A 63 0.57 -6.30 -4.32
CA GLY A 63 0.49 -7.24 -5.44
C GLY A 63 1.84 -7.53 -6.11
N GLY A 64 1.82 -8.10 -7.32
CA GLY A 64 3.02 -8.27 -8.17
C GLY A 64 3.80 -9.58 -8.03
N GLY A 65 3.85 -10.21 -6.85
CA GLY A 65 4.51 -11.52 -6.65
C GLY A 65 5.14 -11.67 -5.26
N LEU A 66 5.62 -12.89 -4.93
CA LEU A 66 6.16 -13.27 -3.61
C LEU A 66 7.54 -12.66 -3.25
N GLY A 67 8.22 -11.96 -4.19
CA GLY A 67 9.59 -11.46 -3.99
C GLY A 67 9.77 -9.93 -4.01
N ASP A 68 8.85 -9.17 -4.61
CA ASP A 68 8.94 -7.70 -4.74
C ASP A 68 8.10 -6.94 -3.70
N ALA A 69 7.37 -7.69 -2.89
CA ALA A 69 6.72 -7.20 -1.70
C ALA A 69 7.63 -7.62 -0.54
N PHE A 70 8.33 -6.66 0.07
CA PHE A 70 8.52 -6.52 1.52
C PHE A 70 9.73 -5.63 1.78
N SER A 71 9.47 -4.40 2.20
CA SER A 71 10.35 -3.76 3.18
C SER A 71 9.73 -3.76 4.58
N SER A 72 8.49 -4.27 4.78
CA SER A 72 7.84 -4.16 6.10
C SER A 72 6.74 -5.16 6.49
N MET A 73 6.42 -6.23 5.75
CA MET A 73 5.28 -7.07 6.18
C MET A 73 5.35 -8.54 5.79
N VAL A 74 6.06 -9.35 6.58
CA VAL A 74 5.96 -10.82 6.53
C VAL A 74 4.59 -11.28 7.02
N GLY A 75 3.78 -11.85 6.11
CA GLY A 75 2.62 -12.66 6.45
C GLY A 75 1.35 -12.34 5.65
N SER A 76 0.94 -13.30 4.82
CA SER A 76 -0.38 -13.47 4.21
C SER A 76 -0.94 -12.31 3.37
N VAL A 77 -1.07 -12.56 2.06
CA VAL A 77 -1.87 -11.78 1.11
C VAL A 77 -3.34 -11.81 1.54
N LYS A 78 -3.78 -10.86 2.36
CA LYS A 78 -5.16 -10.73 2.87
C LYS A 78 -5.60 -9.28 2.85
N ASN A 79 -6.91 -9.09 2.83
CA ASN A 79 -7.49 -7.76 2.99
C ASN A 79 -7.10 -7.17 4.35
N SER A 80 -6.63 -5.93 4.36
CA SER A 80 -6.36 -5.16 5.58
C SER A 80 -7.28 -3.95 5.61
N HIS A 81 -8.10 -3.84 6.64
CA HIS A 81 -9.12 -2.80 6.79
C HIS A 81 -8.84 -1.98 8.05
N ILE A 82 -8.82 -0.65 7.90
CA ILE A 82 -8.64 0.32 8.99
C ILE A 82 -9.82 1.31 9.06
N GLY A 83 -10.95 0.97 8.42
CA GLY A 83 -12.19 1.73 8.53
C GLY A 83 -12.55 2.62 7.33
N ILE A 84 -11.94 2.44 6.14
CA ILE A 84 -12.45 3.11 4.93
C ILE A 84 -13.79 2.47 4.55
N ALA A 85 -14.78 3.27 4.19
CA ALA A 85 -16.10 2.77 3.80
C ALA A 85 -16.00 1.80 2.60
N GLN A 86 -16.89 0.81 2.54
CA GLN A 86 -16.93 -0.13 1.42
C GLN A 86 -17.49 0.57 0.18
N THR A 87 -16.72 0.54 -0.91
CA THR A 87 -17.11 1.03 -2.24
C THR A 87 -17.59 -0.12 -3.11
N GLN A 88 -18.27 0.20 -4.22
CA GLN A 88 -18.62 -0.80 -5.26
C GLN A 88 -17.38 -1.59 -5.71
N THR A 89 -16.24 -0.92 -5.88
CA THR A 89 -14.97 -1.57 -6.22
C THR A 89 -14.53 -2.54 -5.13
N SER A 90 -14.53 -2.13 -3.85
CA SER A 90 -14.08 -3.01 -2.76
C SER A 90 -14.96 -4.23 -2.54
N LEU A 91 -16.27 -4.10 -2.79
CA LEU A 91 -17.24 -5.19 -2.68
C LEU A 91 -17.00 -6.25 -3.75
N HIS A 92 -16.79 -5.82 -4.99
CA HIS A 92 -16.66 -6.69 -6.16
C HIS A 92 -15.22 -7.04 -6.51
N PHE A 93 -14.21 -6.53 -5.77
CA PHE A 93 -12.82 -6.76 -6.14
C PHE A 93 -12.44 -8.24 -6.11
N GLN A 94 -13.05 -9.02 -5.20
CA GLN A 94 -12.83 -10.46 -5.12
C GLN A 94 -13.42 -11.23 -6.32
N ASP A 95 -14.34 -10.64 -7.08
CA ASP A 95 -14.86 -11.24 -8.31
C ASP A 95 -13.75 -11.33 -9.39
N GLN A 96 -12.65 -10.60 -9.21
CA GLN A 96 -11.46 -10.67 -10.07
C GLN A 96 -10.51 -11.82 -9.69
N ASN A 97 -10.87 -12.68 -8.73
CA ASN A 97 -10.07 -13.82 -8.32
C ASN A 97 -9.87 -14.81 -9.49
N GLY A 98 -8.61 -15.08 -9.81
CA GLY A 98 -8.23 -16.22 -10.66
C GLY A 98 -7.75 -17.41 -9.83
N LEU A 99 -7.68 -18.59 -10.45
CA LEU A 99 -7.24 -19.86 -9.82
C LEU A 99 -5.90 -19.72 -9.05
N LEU A 100 -5.00 -18.83 -9.49
CA LEU A 100 -3.68 -18.57 -8.90
C LEU A 100 -3.41 -17.08 -8.62
N SER A 101 -4.46 -16.25 -8.62
CA SER A 101 -4.32 -14.80 -8.57
C SER A 101 -5.43 -14.20 -7.73
N LYS A 102 -5.32 -14.34 -6.40
CA LYS A 102 -6.27 -13.73 -5.48
C LYS A 102 -6.11 -12.21 -5.50
N ALA A 103 -7.22 -11.54 -5.73
CA ALA A 103 -7.37 -10.11 -5.64
C ALA A 103 -7.58 -9.73 -4.15
N PHE A 104 -6.84 -8.74 -3.67
CA PHE A 104 -6.91 -8.26 -2.29
C PHE A 104 -6.71 -6.75 -2.24
N TYR A 105 -7.12 -6.12 -1.15
CA TYR A 105 -6.84 -4.71 -0.89
C TYR A 105 -6.15 -4.51 0.46
N GLN A 106 -5.36 -3.45 0.59
CA GLN A 106 -4.81 -3.04 1.87
C GLN A 106 -5.08 -1.56 2.07
N GLU A 107 -5.51 -1.21 3.27
CA GLU A 107 -5.71 0.17 3.69
C GLU A 107 -4.55 0.65 4.55
N PHE A 108 -4.13 1.89 4.34
CA PHE A 108 -2.99 2.52 4.99
C PHE A 108 -3.35 3.92 5.48
N VAL A 109 -2.77 4.33 6.60
CA VAL A 109 -2.70 5.75 6.98
C VAL A 109 -1.56 6.39 6.17
N ILE A 110 -1.82 7.56 5.60
CA ILE A 110 -0.85 8.33 4.80
C ILE A 110 -0.82 9.79 5.26
N PRO A 111 0.33 10.46 5.18
CA PRO A 111 0.43 11.85 5.62
C PRO A 111 -0.47 12.76 4.79
N ALA A 112 -1.24 13.61 5.48
CA ALA A 112 -1.99 14.67 4.82
C ALA A 112 -1.06 15.79 4.33
N ALA A 113 -1.51 16.55 3.32
CA ALA A 113 -0.83 17.69 2.73
C ALA A 113 0.60 17.43 2.20
N THR A 114 1.00 16.16 2.11
CA THR A 114 2.28 15.72 1.57
C THR A 114 2.04 15.02 0.24
N ALA A 115 2.97 15.16 -0.70
CA ALA A 115 2.87 14.50 -1.99
C ALA A 115 2.87 12.97 -1.81
N VAL A 116 1.84 12.32 -2.35
CA VAL A 116 1.72 10.87 -2.44
C VAL A 116 1.66 10.49 -3.91
N SER A 117 2.60 9.67 -4.34
CA SER A 117 2.70 9.13 -5.69
C SER A 117 2.17 7.71 -5.75
N VAL A 118 1.38 7.40 -6.75
CA VAL A 118 0.83 6.06 -7.00
C VAL A 118 0.96 5.68 -8.46
N ARG A 119 1.18 4.39 -8.71
CA ARG A 119 1.18 3.81 -10.06
C ARG A 119 0.81 2.34 -10.01
N ASN A 120 0.41 1.80 -11.16
CA ASN A 120 0.20 0.36 -11.31
C ASN A 120 1.12 -0.24 -12.37
N GLY A 121 1.12 -1.56 -12.44
CA GLY A 121 1.66 -2.32 -13.55
C GLY A 121 0.84 -3.55 -13.84
N PHE A 122 1.01 -4.09 -15.04
CA PHE A 122 0.57 -5.42 -15.41
C PHE A 122 1.78 -6.17 -15.94
N ILE A 123 2.16 -7.24 -15.26
CA ILE A 123 3.25 -8.13 -15.61
C ILE A 123 2.64 -9.23 -16.47
N GLY A 124 3.02 -9.25 -17.75
CA GLY A 124 2.50 -10.22 -18.72
C GLY A 124 2.93 -11.64 -18.37
N LEU A 125 2.01 -12.59 -18.51
CA LEU A 125 2.29 -14.02 -18.44
C LEU A 125 2.46 -14.63 -19.83
N THR A 126 3.39 -15.57 -19.93
CA THR A 126 3.42 -16.53 -21.04
C THR A 126 2.78 -17.83 -20.56
N ASN A 127 1.59 -18.15 -21.08
CA ASN A 127 0.92 -19.43 -20.83
C ASN A 127 1.30 -20.40 -21.94
N ILE A 128 1.89 -21.52 -21.59
CA ILE A 128 2.23 -22.59 -22.53
C ILE A 128 1.28 -23.75 -22.25
N SER A 129 0.49 -24.11 -23.25
CA SER A 129 -0.33 -25.32 -23.23
C SER A 129 0.25 -26.29 -24.24
N ALA A 130 0.68 -27.47 -23.79
CA ALA A 130 1.22 -28.51 -24.65
C ALA A 130 0.28 -29.72 -24.66
N SER A 131 -0.04 -30.17 -25.87
CA SER A 131 -0.67 -31.45 -26.15
C SER A 131 0.27 -32.29 -27.02
N PRO A 132 0.08 -33.62 -27.13
CA PRO A 132 0.91 -34.47 -27.99
C PRO A 132 0.95 -34.01 -29.46
N GLN A 133 -0.08 -33.29 -29.94
CA GLN A 133 -0.19 -32.81 -31.31
C GLN A 133 0.25 -31.35 -31.50
N GLN A 134 0.21 -30.52 -30.47
CA GLN A 134 0.44 -29.07 -30.60
C GLN A 134 0.88 -28.42 -29.29
N THR A 135 1.82 -27.48 -29.39
CA THR A 135 2.13 -26.51 -28.34
C THR A 135 1.53 -25.15 -28.69
N THR A 136 0.72 -24.60 -27.79
CA THR A 136 0.14 -23.26 -27.89
C THR A 136 0.80 -22.35 -26.86
N VAL A 137 1.38 -21.23 -27.32
CA VAL A 137 1.97 -20.21 -26.47
C VAL A 137 1.10 -18.95 -26.52
N GLN A 138 0.56 -18.53 -25.39
CA GLN A 138 -0.22 -17.31 -25.24
C GLN A 138 0.55 -16.28 -24.42
N TYR A 139 0.83 -15.14 -25.03
CA TYR A 139 1.46 -13.99 -24.37
C TYR A 139 0.38 -13.01 -23.90
N GLN A 140 0.35 -12.73 -22.60
CA GLN A 140 -0.40 -11.60 -22.06
C GLN A 140 0.47 -10.35 -22.15
N GLY A 141 -0.07 -9.25 -22.69
CA GLY A 141 0.67 -7.98 -22.77
C GLY A 141 1.01 -7.43 -21.38
N SER A 142 2.18 -6.80 -21.27
CA SER A 142 2.63 -6.08 -20.07
C SER A 142 2.48 -4.57 -20.24
N CYS A 143 2.42 -3.85 -19.12
CA CYS A 143 2.48 -2.40 -19.12
C CYS A 143 2.93 -1.88 -17.75
N ARG A 144 3.46 -0.65 -17.74
CA ARG A 144 3.79 0.09 -16.54
C ARG A 144 3.11 1.46 -16.62
N GLY A 145 2.23 1.74 -15.67
CA GLY A 145 1.52 3.00 -15.63
C GLY A 145 2.44 4.16 -15.27
N ALA A 146 2.08 5.34 -15.77
CA ALA A 146 2.68 6.59 -15.32
C ALA A 146 2.44 6.79 -13.81
N GLU A 147 3.35 7.50 -13.16
CA GLU A 147 3.22 7.86 -11.76
C GLU A 147 2.30 9.07 -11.63
N MET A 148 1.27 8.93 -10.80
CA MET A 148 0.29 9.97 -10.50
C MET A 148 0.53 10.47 -9.09
N THR A 149 0.72 11.78 -8.93
CA THR A 149 0.96 12.40 -7.63
C THR A 149 -0.24 13.24 -7.22
N PHE A 150 -0.61 13.15 -5.94
CA PHE A 150 -1.66 13.97 -5.35
C PHE A 150 -1.33 14.35 -3.91
N PHE A 151 -2.10 15.29 -3.36
CA PHE A 151 -1.94 15.79 -1.98
C PHE A 151 -3.20 15.40 -1.18
N PRO A 152 -3.14 14.34 -0.36
CA PRO A 152 -4.26 13.89 0.45
C PRO A 152 -4.69 14.96 1.45
N LYS A 153 -6.00 15.11 1.68
CA LYS A 153 -6.53 16.01 2.70
C LYS A 153 -6.69 15.27 4.02
N ALA A 154 -6.40 15.94 5.13
CA ALA A 154 -6.64 15.39 6.46
C ALA A 154 -8.11 15.00 6.63
N GLY A 155 -8.37 13.88 7.32
CA GLY A 155 -9.73 13.42 7.56
C GLY A 155 -10.41 12.73 6.36
N LYS A 156 -9.72 12.59 5.23
CA LYS A 156 -10.28 12.01 4.00
C LYS A 156 -9.78 10.61 3.72
N ASP A 157 -10.66 9.84 3.10
CA ASP A 157 -10.39 8.50 2.61
C ASP A 157 -10.24 8.50 1.11
N TYR A 158 -9.31 7.69 0.61
CA TYR A 158 -9.05 7.54 -0.80
C TYR A 158 -9.01 6.08 -1.20
N GLU A 159 -9.28 5.78 -2.47
CA GLU A 159 -8.96 4.50 -3.08
C GLU A 159 -8.31 4.66 -4.46
N VAL A 160 -7.42 3.74 -4.80
CA VAL A 160 -6.63 3.78 -6.03
C VAL A 160 -6.98 2.59 -6.91
N VAL A 161 -7.67 2.84 -8.01
CA VAL A 161 -8.14 1.79 -8.91
C VAL A 161 -7.24 1.71 -10.14
N ALA A 162 -6.75 0.51 -10.43
CA ALA A 162 -5.94 0.25 -11.61
C ALA A 162 -6.82 0.22 -12.87
N ASN A 163 -6.42 0.96 -13.90
CA ASN A 163 -7.06 1.01 -15.21
C ASN A 163 -6.15 0.40 -16.26
N ARG A 164 -6.74 -0.29 -17.24
CA ARG A 164 -6.03 -0.84 -18.42
C ARG A 164 -6.84 -0.61 -19.68
N LYS A 165 -6.18 -0.13 -20.74
CA LYS A 165 -6.72 0.00 -22.11
C LYS A 165 -5.70 -0.60 -23.08
N GLY A 166 -5.90 -1.86 -23.48
CA GLY A 166 -4.97 -2.59 -24.33
C GLY A 166 -3.58 -2.76 -23.68
N ALA A 167 -2.56 -2.18 -24.31
CA ALA A 167 -1.17 -2.15 -23.83
C ALA A 167 -0.88 -0.98 -22.87
N ALA A 168 -1.80 -0.03 -22.70
CA ALA A 168 -1.65 1.07 -21.75
C ALA A 168 -2.31 0.71 -20.41
N CYS A 169 -1.68 1.14 -19.31
CA CYS A 169 -2.29 1.13 -17.99
C CYS A 169 -1.98 2.40 -17.21
N GLY A 170 -2.79 2.65 -16.20
CA GLY A 170 -2.64 3.76 -15.27
C GLY A 170 -3.51 3.53 -14.05
N VAL A 171 -3.66 4.57 -13.24
CA VAL A 171 -4.50 4.54 -12.04
C VAL A 171 -5.48 5.71 -12.06
N SER A 172 -6.66 5.49 -11.52
CA SER A 172 -7.59 6.55 -11.09
C SER A 172 -7.58 6.59 -9.57
N ILE A 173 -7.69 7.79 -9.01
CA ILE A 173 -7.74 8.02 -7.57
C ILE A 173 -9.11 8.60 -7.25
N PHE A 174 -9.78 8.01 -6.26
CA PHE A 174 -11.11 8.43 -5.82
C PHE A 174 -11.06 8.86 -4.36
N GLU A 175 -11.72 9.96 -4.03
CA GLU A 175 -12.13 10.25 -2.65
C GLU A 175 -13.33 9.35 -2.31
N VAL A 176 -13.33 8.77 -1.12
CA VAL A 176 -14.38 7.88 -0.61
C VAL A 176 -15.11 8.59 0.53
N ASP A 177 -16.43 8.72 0.41
CA ASP A 177 -17.24 9.27 1.50
C ASP A 177 -17.61 8.19 2.54
N ARG A 178 -18.24 8.61 3.64
CA ARG A 178 -18.63 7.70 4.74
C ARG A 178 -19.68 6.65 4.33
N SER A 179 -20.40 6.90 3.25
CA SER A 179 -21.41 6.00 2.69
C SER A 179 -20.82 5.05 1.64
N GLY A 180 -19.54 5.20 1.30
CA GLY A 180 -18.87 4.39 0.28
C GLY A 180 -19.05 4.90 -1.16
N ASN A 181 -19.58 6.11 -1.34
CA ASN A 181 -19.62 6.74 -2.66
C ASN A 181 -18.23 7.26 -3.03
N THR A 182 -17.93 7.22 -4.32
CA THR A 182 -16.62 7.58 -4.85
C THR A 182 -16.71 8.80 -5.77
N GLN A 183 -15.74 9.71 -5.64
CA GLN A 183 -15.55 10.83 -6.55
C GLN A 183 -14.12 10.82 -7.06
N GLU A 184 -13.93 10.74 -8.37
CA GLU A 184 -12.58 10.80 -8.95
C GLU A 184 -11.96 12.17 -8.68
N ILE A 185 -10.73 12.18 -8.17
CA ILE A 185 -10.01 13.44 -7.95
C ILE A 185 -9.33 13.86 -9.25
N SER A 186 -9.51 15.14 -9.63
CA SER A 186 -8.75 15.70 -10.74
C SER A 186 -7.31 15.93 -10.32
N LEU A 187 -6.40 15.25 -11.01
CA LEU A 187 -4.96 15.37 -10.81
C LEU A 187 -4.48 16.56 -11.63
N LYS A 188 -3.81 17.51 -10.98
CA LYS A 188 -3.22 18.69 -11.61
C LYS A 188 -1.76 18.43 -11.95
#